data_AF-A0A1I3JEG9-F1
#
_entry.id   AF-A0A1I3JEG9-F1
#
_cell.length_a   1.000
_cell.length_b   1.000
_cell.length_c   1.000
_cell.angle_alpha   90.00
_cell.angle_beta   90.00
_cell.angle_gamma   90.00
#
_symmetry.space_group_name_H-M   'P 1'
#
loop_
_entity.id
_entity.type
_entity.pdbx_description
1 polymer ?
#
loop_
_entity_poly.entity_id
_entity_poly.type
_entity_poly.pdbx_seq_one_letter_code
_entity_poly.pdbx_strand_id
1 'polypeptide(L)'
;MINYPDVRWQQRFSNYKKALTQLRDAVALSRQRPLSQLEKQGVIQAFEFTHELAWNVLKDFLKDQGNPNIKGSKDAIRAAFKVELIVDGEQWMAMTQSRNISSHTYNEGTANQLVTVIIMIISPVLKICKQKWKNICHEYRRSSQTRLITDYPG
;
A
#
# COMPACT_ATOMS: atom_id res chain seq x y z
N MET A 1 12.53 -2.58 29.51
CA MET A 1 12.03 -2.97 28.18
C MET A 1 12.54 -1.94 27.19
N ILE A 2 13.33 -2.34 26.19
CA ILE A 2 13.85 -1.40 25.20
C ILE A 2 12.67 -0.94 24.34
N ASN A 3 12.31 0.34 24.47
CA ASN A 3 11.30 0.98 23.62
C ASN A 3 11.98 1.30 22.29
N TYR A 4 11.83 0.41 21.30
CA TYR A 4 12.32 0.69 19.95
C TYR A 4 11.66 1.99 19.47
N PRO A 5 12.42 2.94 18.89
CA PRO A 5 11.82 4.15 18.36
C PRO A 5 10.73 3.75 17.37
N ASP A 6 9.54 4.31 17.56
CA ASP A 6 8.34 3.92 16.84
C ASP A 6 8.51 4.27 15.36
N VAL A 7 9.01 3.31 14.59
CA VAL A 7 9.43 3.56 13.20
C VAL A 7 8.19 3.85 12.37
N ARG A 8 8.05 5.11 11.96
CA ARG A 8 6.84 5.65 11.30
C ARG A 8 6.32 4.76 10.16
N TRP A 9 7.21 4.22 9.33
CA TRP A 9 6.81 3.37 8.21
C TRP A 9 6.22 2.02 8.68
N GLN A 10 6.63 1.49 9.83
CA GLN A 10 6.09 0.26 10.42
C GLN A 10 4.66 0.47 10.95
N GLN A 11 4.39 1.61 11.60
CA GLN A 11 3.04 2.00 12.00
C GLN A 11 2.12 2.12 10.79
N ARG A 12 2.57 2.82 9.74
CA ARG A 12 1.81 2.93 8.48
C ARG A 12 1.58 1.56 7.84
N PHE A 13 2.55 0.66 7.90
CA PHE A 13 2.39 -0.68 7.38
C PHE A 13 1.35 -1.48 8.18
N SER A 14 1.25 -1.27 9.49
CA SER A 14 0.17 -1.83 10.31
C SER A 14 -1.20 -1.36 9.84
N ASN A 15 -1.37 -0.06 9.61
CA ASN A 15 -2.61 0.52 9.11
C ASN A 15 -2.95 0.02 7.70
N TYR A 16 -1.96 -0.03 6.81
CA TYR A 16 -2.09 -0.58 5.47
C TYR A 16 -2.60 -2.03 5.48
N LYS A 17 -2.08 -2.88 6.39
CA LYS A 17 -2.55 -4.27 6.51
C LYS A 17 -4.03 -4.35 6.89
N LYS A 18 -4.51 -3.48 7.78
CA LYS A 18 -5.92 -3.42 8.19
C LYS A 18 -6.81 -2.95 7.03
N ALA A 19 -6.39 -1.89 6.36
CA ALA A 19 -7.07 -1.34 5.19
C ALA A 19 -7.19 -2.38 4.05
N LEU A 20 -6.10 -3.08 3.74
CA LEU A 20 -6.10 -4.12 2.71
C LEU A 20 -7.00 -5.31 3.07
N THR A 21 -7.16 -5.64 4.34
CA THR A 21 -8.12 -6.67 4.76
C THR A 21 -9.55 -6.25 4.39
N GLN A 22 -9.95 -5.01 4.68
CA GLN A 22 -11.28 -4.51 4.30
C GLN A 22 -11.52 -4.57 2.79
N LEU A 23 -10.54 -4.13 2.00
CA LEU A 23 -10.63 -4.21 0.53
C LEU A 23 -10.75 -5.67 0.05
N ARG A 24 -9.98 -6.59 0.64
CA ARG A 24 -10.04 -8.01 0.30
C ARG A 24 -11.39 -8.62 0.65
N ASP A 25 -11.96 -8.26 1.78
CA ASP A 25 -13.24 -8.81 2.22
C ASP A 25 -14.38 -8.32 1.30
N ALA A 26 -14.31 -7.06 0.84
CA ALA A 26 -15.23 -6.54 -0.19
C ALA A 26 -15.07 -7.24 -1.55
N VAL A 27 -13.83 -7.55 -1.95
CA VAL A 27 -13.53 -8.36 -3.15
C VAL A 27 -14.00 -9.81 -3.00
N ALA A 28 -13.95 -10.38 -1.80
CA ALA A 28 -14.49 -11.72 -1.55
C ALA A 28 -16.01 -11.72 -1.66
N LEU A 29 -16.68 -10.70 -1.12
CA LEU A 29 -18.13 -10.53 -1.21
C LEU A 29 -18.61 -10.39 -2.67
N SER A 30 -17.90 -9.61 -3.49
CA SER A 30 -18.27 -9.41 -4.90
C SER A 30 -18.20 -10.68 -5.76
N ARG A 31 -17.43 -11.68 -5.32
CA ARG A 31 -17.35 -13.00 -5.97
C ARG A 31 -18.49 -13.93 -5.57
N GLN A 32 -19.17 -13.64 -4.47
CA GLN A 32 -20.29 -14.44 -3.98
C GLN A 32 -21.61 -13.97 -4.57
N ARG A 33 -21.77 -12.65 -4.74
CA ARG A 33 -22.97 -12.04 -5.33
C ARG A 33 -22.69 -10.65 -5.91
N PRO A 34 -23.60 -10.12 -6.74
CA PRO A 34 -23.57 -8.72 -7.12
C PRO A 34 -23.56 -7.80 -5.89
N LEU A 35 -22.74 -6.76 -5.95
CA LEU A 35 -22.69 -5.71 -4.94
C LEU A 35 -23.82 -4.70 -5.16
N SER A 36 -24.45 -4.28 -4.06
CA SER A 36 -25.33 -3.10 -4.03
C SER A 36 -24.54 -1.81 -4.29
N GLN A 37 -25.24 -0.72 -4.57
CA GLN A 37 -24.57 0.57 -4.82
C GLN A 37 -23.77 1.07 -3.61
N LEU A 38 -24.28 0.87 -2.39
CA LEU A 38 -23.56 1.22 -1.17
C LEU A 38 -22.29 0.39 -1.00
N GLU A 39 -22.35 -0.92 -1.31
CA GLU A 39 -21.18 -1.79 -1.22
C GLU A 39 -20.13 -1.45 -2.27
N LYS A 40 -20.54 -1.04 -3.48
CA LYS A 40 -19.64 -0.53 -4.52
C LYS A 40 -18.91 0.74 -4.07
N GLN A 41 -19.62 1.68 -3.44
CA GLN A 41 -19.01 2.85 -2.82
C GLN A 41 -18.01 2.45 -1.73
N GLY A 42 -18.37 1.45 -0.91
CA GLY A 42 -17.47 0.86 0.09
C GLY A 42 -16.18 0.29 -0.52
N VAL A 43 -16.27 -0.39 -1.67
CA VAL A 43 -15.09 -0.88 -2.42
C VAL A 43 -14.19 0.27 -2.88
N ILE A 44 -14.78 1.32 -3.44
CA ILE A 44 -14.05 2.50 -3.92
C ILE A 44 -13.33 3.19 -2.75
N GLN A 45 -14.06 3.46 -1.67
CA GLN A 45 -13.49 4.06 -0.46
C GLN A 45 -12.37 3.19 0.11
N ALA A 46 -12.58 1.86 0.15
CA ALA A 46 -11.58 0.90 0.60
C ALA A 46 -10.32 0.92 -0.24
N PHE A 47 -10.47 1.03 -1.55
CA PHE A 47 -9.35 1.23 -2.46
C PHE A 47 -8.60 2.53 -2.18
N GLU A 48 -9.31 3.66 -2.06
CA GLU A 48 -8.69 4.98 -1.88
C GLU A 48 -7.79 5.04 -0.65
N PHE A 49 -8.32 4.67 0.53
CA PHE A 49 -7.51 4.69 1.75
C PHE A 49 -6.40 3.63 1.73
N THR A 50 -6.62 2.49 1.06
CA THR A 50 -5.60 1.44 0.96
C THR A 50 -4.44 1.89 0.08
N HIS A 51 -4.72 2.51 -1.07
CA HIS A 51 -3.72 3.12 -1.95
C HIS A 51 -2.94 4.22 -1.22
N GLU A 52 -3.66 5.11 -0.53
CA GLU A 52 -3.08 6.21 0.24
C GLU A 52 -2.09 5.71 1.28
N LEU A 53 -2.48 4.69 2.05
CA LEU A 53 -1.59 4.06 3.03
C LEU A 53 -0.40 3.37 2.36
N ALA A 54 -0.60 2.69 1.23
CA ALA A 54 0.46 1.94 0.56
C ALA A 54 1.60 2.84 0.07
N TRP A 55 1.29 3.93 -0.63
CA TRP A 55 2.33 4.84 -1.11
C TRP A 55 2.99 5.64 0.02
N ASN A 56 2.27 5.88 1.11
CA ASN A 56 2.83 6.50 2.30
C ASN A 56 3.83 5.58 3.03
N VAL A 57 3.61 4.25 3.05
CA VAL A 57 4.60 3.29 3.56
C VAL A 57 5.87 3.34 2.70
N LEU A 58 5.73 3.31 1.36
CA LEU A 58 6.85 3.42 0.43
C LEU A 58 7.65 4.70 0.68
N LYS A 59 6.98 5.84 0.75
CA LYS A 59 7.61 7.14 1.03
C LYS A 59 8.39 7.12 2.34
N ASP A 60 7.77 6.73 3.45
CA ASP A 60 8.41 6.85 4.76
C ASP A 60 9.57 5.85 4.91
N PHE A 61 9.48 4.68 4.30
CA PHE A 61 10.60 3.74 4.22
C PHE A 61 11.74 4.29 3.37
N LEU A 62 11.46 4.83 2.19
CA LEU A 62 12.51 5.40 1.33
C LEU A 62 13.20 6.60 1.99
N LYS A 63 12.46 7.40 2.78
CA LYS A 63 13.04 8.46 3.61
C LYS A 63 13.98 7.90 4.68
N ASP A 64 13.58 6.83 5.36
CA ASP A 64 14.41 6.11 6.34
C ASP A 64 15.70 5.54 5.70
N GLN A 65 15.63 5.14 4.43
CA GLN A 65 16.78 4.66 3.63
C GLN A 65 17.63 5.80 3.00
N GLY A 66 17.39 7.06 3.38
CA GLY A 66 18.20 8.20 2.91
C GLY A 66 17.73 8.88 1.62
N ASN A 67 16.48 8.64 1.19
CA ASN A 67 15.86 9.34 0.06
C ASN A 67 14.78 10.35 0.55
N PRO A 68 15.15 11.58 0.93
CA PRO A 68 14.23 12.55 1.52
C PRO A 68 13.27 13.20 0.51
N ASN A 69 13.62 13.21 -0.78
CA ASN A 69 13.02 14.07 -1.80
C ASN A 69 11.76 13.48 -2.47
N ILE A 70 10.87 12.85 -1.69
CA ILE A 70 9.61 12.27 -2.20
C ILE A 70 8.46 13.22 -1.90
N LYS A 71 7.88 13.83 -2.94
CA LYS A 71 6.83 14.84 -2.83
C LYS A 71 5.41 14.29 -2.97
N GLY A 72 5.23 13.16 -3.67
CA GLY A 72 3.91 12.57 -3.89
C GLY A 72 3.93 11.08 -4.24
N SER A 73 2.73 10.53 -4.48
CA SER A 73 2.53 9.09 -4.77
C SER A 73 3.30 8.62 -6.00
N LYS A 74 3.29 9.41 -7.10
CA LYS A 74 4.05 9.10 -8.33
C LYS A 74 5.56 9.01 -8.07
N ASP A 75 6.11 9.94 -7.30
CA ASP A 75 7.54 9.95 -6.96
C ASP A 75 7.90 8.77 -6.07
N ALA A 76 7.05 8.46 -5.08
CA ALA A 76 7.22 7.32 -4.20
C ALA A 76 7.23 6.00 -4.98
N ILE A 77 6.31 5.84 -5.93
CA ILE A 77 6.21 4.65 -6.79
C ILE A 77 7.45 4.52 -7.69
N ARG A 78 7.87 5.59 -8.36
CA ARG A 78 9.07 5.56 -9.22
C ARG A 78 10.33 5.21 -8.42
N ALA A 79 10.52 5.85 -7.27
CA ALA A 79 11.65 5.58 -6.40
C ALA A 79 11.62 4.14 -5.88
N ALA A 80 10.45 3.67 -5.43
CA ALA A 80 10.26 2.31 -4.96
C ALA A 80 10.51 1.27 -6.06
N PHE A 81 10.08 1.54 -7.29
CA PHE A 81 10.33 0.65 -8.42
C PHE A 81 11.83 0.59 -8.74
N LYS A 82 12.52 1.74 -8.75
CA LYS A 82 13.96 1.83 -9.01
C LYS A 82 14.81 1.02 -8.03
N VAL A 83 14.41 0.97 -6.75
CA VAL A 83 15.10 0.16 -5.73
C VAL A 83 14.43 -1.20 -5.51
N GLU A 84 13.63 -1.64 -6.47
CA GLU A 84 12.97 -2.94 -6.47
C GLU A 84 12.12 -3.23 -5.22
N LEU A 85 11.57 -2.21 -4.55
CA LEU A 85 10.60 -2.40 -3.45
C LEU A 85 9.23 -2.83 -3.97
N ILE A 86 8.91 -2.48 -5.20
CA ILE A 86 7.72 -2.94 -5.94
C ILE A 86 8.16 -3.55 -7.28
N VAL A 87 7.38 -4.48 -7.81
CA VAL A 87 7.76 -5.26 -9.01
C VAL A 87 7.16 -4.68 -10.29
N ASP A 88 5.96 -4.10 -10.22
CA ASP A 88 5.23 -3.65 -11.41
C ASP A 88 4.93 -2.15 -11.31
N GLY A 89 5.91 -1.33 -11.69
CA GLY A 89 5.78 0.13 -11.64
C GLY A 89 4.61 0.65 -12.47
N GLU A 90 4.30 0.02 -13.61
CA GLU A 90 3.23 0.43 -14.51
C GLU A 90 1.85 0.22 -13.88
N GLN A 91 1.59 -0.96 -13.30
CA GLN A 91 0.34 -1.20 -12.59
C GLN A 91 0.15 -0.28 -11.39
N TRP A 92 1.23 0.06 -10.68
CA TRP A 92 1.18 1.04 -9.60
C TRP A 92 0.86 2.45 -10.09
N MET A 93 1.40 2.84 -11.23
CA MET A 93 1.09 4.10 -11.88
C MET A 93 -0.35 4.13 -12.37
N ALA A 94 -0.85 3.05 -12.99
CA ALA A 94 -2.24 2.90 -13.41
C ALA A 94 -3.19 3.00 -12.20
N MET A 95 -2.88 2.30 -11.11
CA MET A 95 -3.63 2.40 -9.85
C MET A 95 -3.67 3.84 -9.31
N THR A 96 -2.58 4.60 -9.44
CA THR A 96 -2.55 6.01 -9.03
C THR A 96 -3.45 6.88 -9.90
N GLN A 97 -3.58 6.55 -11.20
CA GLN A 97 -4.57 7.20 -12.07
C GLN A 97 -5.99 6.82 -11.67
N SER A 98 -6.25 5.54 -11.38
CA SER A 98 -7.55 5.06 -10.87
C SER A 98 -7.98 5.78 -9.58
N ARG A 99 -7.03 6.10 -8.70
CA ARG A 99 -7.29 6.90 -7.49
C ARG A 99 -7.60 8.36 -7.80
N ASN A 100 -7.05 8.93 -8.86
CA ASN A 100 -7.38 10.32 -9.23
C ASN A 100 -8.78 10.45 -9.82
N ILE A 101 -9.27 9.41 -10.50
CA ILE A 101 -10.63 9.40 -11.06
C ILE A 101 -11.70 8.97 -10.05
N SER A 102 -11.31 8.37 -8.92
CA SER A 102 -12.25 7.88 -7.91
C SER A 102 -13.04 9.00 -7.22
N SER A 103 -12.48 10.22 -7.15
CA SER A 103 -13.22 11.40 -6.69
C SER A 103 -14.35 11.83 -7.65
N HIS A 104 -14.39 11.29 -8.86
CA HIS A 104 -15.41 11.58 -9.87
C HIS A 104 -16.48 10.47 -10.01
N THR A 105 -16.59 9.57 -9.02
CA THR A 105 -17.52 8.43 -9.05
C THR A 105 -18.99 8.77 -8.79
N TYR A 106 -19.36 10.06 -8.84
CA TYR A 106 -20.77 10.48 -8.86
C TYR A 106 -21.50 9.97 -10.13
N ASN A 107 -20.75 9.62 -11.19
CA ASN A 107 -21.28 8.92 -12.35
C ASN A 107 -21.27 7.39 -12.11
N GLU A 108 -22.44 6.76 -12.13
CA GLU A 108 -22.59 5.31 -11.91
C GLU A 108 -21.79 4.45 -12.89
N GLY A 109 -21.69 4.86 -14.16
CA GLY A 109 -20.89 4.18 -15.17
C GLY A 109 -19.41 4.14 -14.79
N THR A 110 -18.86 5.29 -14.40
CA THR A 110 -17.48 5.42 -13.91
C THR A 110 -17.25 4.61 -12.64
N ALA A 111 -18.20 4.64 -11.70
CA ALA A 111 -18.13 3.87 -10.46
C ALA A 111 -18.08 2.36 -10.72
N ASN A 112 -18.95 1.85 -11.61
CA ASN A 112 -18.99 0.44 -11.97
C ASN A 112 -17.69 -0.04 -12.65
N GLN A 113 -17.17 0.76 -13.57
CA GLN A 113 -15.89 0.48 -14.22
C GLN A 113 -14.74 0.45 -13.19
N LEU A 114 -14.69 1.44 -12.30
CA LEU A 114 -13.66 1.52 -11.27
C LEU A 114 -13.73 0.33 -10.31
N VAL A 115 -14.91 -0.06 -9.84
CA VAL A 115 -15.10 -1.24 -8.99
C VAL A 115 -14.57 -2.50 -9.68
N THR A 116 -14.83 -2.66 -10.97
CA THR A 116 -14.31 -3.79 -11.75
C THR A 116 -12.79 -3.80 -11.79
N VAL A 117 -12.16 -2.66 -12.08
CA VAL A 117 -10.70 -2.50 -12.08
C VAL A 117 -10.12 -2.79 -10.69
N ILE A 118 -10.78 -2.32 -9.63
CA ILE A 118 -10.34 -2.54 -8.24
C ILE A 118 -10.30 -4.04 -7.91
N ILE A 119 -11.38 -4.75 -8.25
CA ILE A 119 -11.54 -6.18 -7.94
C ILE A 119 -10.57 -7.03 -8.76
N MET A 120 -10.41 -6.73 -10.05
CA MET A 120 -9.69 -7.60 -10.99
C MET A 120 -8.19 -7.34 -11.03
N ILE A 121 -7.77 -6.07 -10.92
CA ILE A 121 -6.38 -5.67 -11.20
C ILE A 121 -5.69 -5.15 -9.92
N ILE A 122 -6.32 -4.23 -9.20
CA ILE A 122 -5.66 -3.51 -8.10
C ILE A 122 -5.52 -4.37 -6.83
N SER A 123 -6.54 -5.15 -6.48
CA SER A 123 -6.51 -6.01 -5.29
C SER A 123 -5.33 -7.01 -5.30
N PRO A 124 -5.04 -7.73 -6.41
CA PRO A 124 -3.84 -8.54 -6.54
C PRO A 124 -2.52 -7.76 -6.34
N VAL A 125 -2.39 -6.58 -6.95
CA VAL A 125 -1.18 -5.74 -6.87
C VAL A 125 -0.89 -5.33 -5.42
N LEU A 126 -1.91 -4.90 -4.68
CA LEU A 126 -1.78 -4.54 -3.27
C LEU A 126 -1.48 -5.77 -2.39
N LYS A 127 -2.00 -6.95 -2.73
CA LYS A 127 -1.64 -8.19 -2.02
C LYS A 127 -0.15 -8.53 -2.17
N ILE A 128 0.40 -8.42 -3.38
CA ILE A 128 1.83 -8.66 -3.66
C ILE A 128 2.69 -7.67 -2.87
N CYS A 129 2.29 -6.40 -2.85
CA CYS A 129 2.94 -5.36 -2.06
C CYS A 129 3.03 -5.73 -0.57
N LYS A 130 1.91 -6.11 0.05
CA LYS A 130 1.89 -6.56 1.45
C LYS A 130 2.87 -7.70 1.71
N GLN A 131 2.97 -8.67 0.79
CA GLN A 131 3.88 -9.81 0.96
C GLN A 131 5.33 -9.37 0.89
N LYS A 132 5.69 -8.51 -0.06
CA LYS A 132 7.03 -7.96 -0.20
C LYS A 132 7.44 -7.15 1.03
N TRP A 133 6.54 -6.32 1.55
CA TRP A 133 6.77 -5.56 2.79
C TRP A 133 6.94 -6.43 4.03
N LYS A 134 6.23 -7.55 4.14
CA LYS A 134 6.46 -8.50 5.25
C LYS A 134 7.90 -8.98 5.25
N ASN A 135 8.44 -9.35 4.08
CA ASN A 135 9.82 -9.83 3.96
C ASN A 135 10.82 -8.73 4.36
N ILE A 136 10.63 -7.50 3.85
CA ILE A 136 11.46 -6.34 4.21
C ILE A 136 11.41 -6.06 5.72
N CYS A 137 10.24 -6.15 6.36
CA CYS A 137 10.13 -6.00 7.82
C CYS A 137 10.96 -7.04 8.57
N HIS A 138 10.98 -8.28 8.10
CA HIS A 138 11.75 -9.35 8.72
C HIS A 138 13.26 -9.11 8.55
N GLU A 139 13.71 -8.71 7.36
CA GLU A 139 15.11 -8.39 7.07
C GLU A 139 15.60 -7.16 7.85
N TYR A 140 14.80 -6.09 7.88
CA TYR A 140 15.10 -4.87 8.63
C TYR A 140 15.31 -5.17 10.13
N ARG A 141 14.45 -6.00 10.75
CA ARG A 141 14.65 -6.38 12.15
C ARG A 141 15.97 -7.11 12.38
N ARG A 142 16.36 -8.03 11.48
CA ARG A 142 17.64 -8.74 11.59
C ARG A 142 18.84 -7.79 11.47
N SER A 143 18.80 -6.86 10.52
CA SER A 143 19.90 -5.92 10.29
C SER A 143 20.00 -4.87 11.41
N SER A 144 18.88 -4.37 11.93
CA SER A 144 18.86 -3.47 13.10
C SER A 144 19.37 -4.15 14.37
N GLN A 145 19.02 -5.42 14.59
CA GLN A 145 19.48 -6.18 15.76
C GLN A 145 20.98 -6.51 15.66
N THR A 146 21.51 -6.69 14.46
CA THR A 146 22.96 -6.88 14.23
C THR A 146 23.74 -5.58 14.47
N ARG A 147 23.23 -4.43 14.01
CA ARG A 147 23.87 -3.11 14.18
C ARG A 147 23.98 -2.69 15.66
N LEU A 148 22.98 -3.04 16.48
CA LEU A 148 22.99 -2.78 17.92
C LEU A 148 24.01 -3.63 18.70
N ILE A 149 24.43 -4.79 18.17
CA ILE A 149 25.41 -5.68 18.80
C ILE A 149 26.85 -5.25 18.44
N THR A 150 27.06 -4.62 17.27
CA THR A 150 28.38 -4.18 16.81
C THR A 150 28.81 -2.80 17.33
N ASP A 151 27.88 -1.97 17.78
CA ASP A 151 28.15 -0.60 18.27
C ASP A 151 28.47 -0.53 19.78
N TYR A 152 28.52 -1.67 20.48
CA TYR A 152 29.05 -1.79 21.84
C TYR A 152 30.23 -2.77 21.86
N PRO A 153 31.48 -2.30 21.69
CA PRO A 153 32.63 -3.12 22.04
C PRO A 153 32.65 -3.26 23.56
N GLY A 154 32.59 -4.51 24.04
CA GLY A 154 32.93 -4.85 25.42
C GLY A 154 34.40 -4.59 25.73
#